data_AF-A0A965HJ95-F1
#
_entry.id   AF-A0A965HJ95-F1
#
_cell.length_a   1.000
_cell.length_b   1.000
_cell.length_c   1.000
_cell.angle_alpha   90.00
_cell.angle_beta   90.00
_cell.angle_gamma   90.00
#
_symmetry.space_group_name_H-M   'P 1'
#
loop_
_entity.id
_entity.type
_entity.pdbx_description
1 polymer ?
#
loop_
_entity_poly.entity_id
_entity_poly.type
_entity_poly.pdbx_seq_one_letter_code
_entity_poly.pdbx_strand_id
1 'polypeptide(L)'
;MKHSIALKIFALALGIIGLTVVVAILTNIEVIGLGRDVATVAGKTIPLASRAADLNEAGLFRRVAFERLYREYGEPQPDEETIKQATENFEKNTTLVYELSTEIRDDLKVLPDDPRQSELAAQVRELVSQIESRFSSTTDLARSTLQARKAGDRPKAKELLEFTFKGQMELRELRSKLQRVTSQMAEISAQDAEMRKNRVLISSSATTLLAVILGLGAAWMISRNMAQPLLDLLVSTRRVQSGDLSAHTGKLPEDEIGQLGENFNLMVGELRRKADLQKAIGSYIDPRIVEKVILPGRPEDVMGQKRLMTVLFTDLVGFTTLGENLTAGGLVHVINRYFTLMSECVQKEKGIIDKFIGDAIMAYWGPPFIAEEEQGMAACRAA
;
A
#
# COMPACT_ATOMS: atom_id res chain seq x y z
N MET A 1 -17.09 -16.90 -18.90
CA MET A 1 -17.28 -15.43 -18.90
C MET A 1 -15.99 -14.79 -18.44
N LYS A 2 -15.29 -14.09 -19.32
CA LYS A 2 -14.01 -13.43 -18.98
C LYS A 2 -14.30 -12.19 -18.14
N HIS A 3 -13.50 -11.98 -17.09
CA HIS A 3 -13.83 -11.02 -16.03
C HIS A 3 -13.76 -9.58 -16.53
N SER A 4 -14.82 -8.83 -16.25
CA SER A 4 -14.88 -7.38 -16.45
C SER A 4 -13.70 -6.67 -15.79
N ILE A 5 -13.19 -5.61 -16.39
CA ILE A 5 -12.20 -4.70 -15.80
C ILE A 5 -12.68 -4.18 -14.45
N ALA A 6 -13.96 -3.85 -14.32
CA ALA A 6 -14.54 -3.40 -13.05
C ALA A 6 -14.40 -4.49 -11.97
N LEU A 7 -14.63 -5.75 -12.32
CA LEU A 7 -14.45 -6.88 -11.40
C LEU A 7 -12.97 -7.08 -11.03
N LYS A 8 -12.03 -6.91 -11.97
CA LYS A 8 -10.59 -6.99 -11.72
C LYS A 8 -10.12 -5.88 -10.76
N ILE A 9 -10.53 -4.64 -11.01
CA ILE A 9 -10.24 -3.51 -10.11
C ILE A 9 -10.84 -3.76 -8.73
N PHE A 10 -12.12 -4.13 -8.68
CA PHE A 10 -12.81 -4.37 -7.42
C PHE A 10 -12.17 -5.51 -6.62
N ALA A 11 -11.85 -6.63 -7.26
CA ALA A 11 -11.19 -7.77 -6.60
C ALA A 11 -9.80 -7.40 -6.09
N LEU A 12 -9.04 -6.60 -6.84
CA LEU A 12 -7.71 -6.15 -6.43
C LEU A 12 -7.79 -5.13 -5.27
N ALA A 13 -8.73 -4.17 -5.33
CA ALA A 13 -8.97 -3.23 -4.25
C ALA A 13 -9.43 -3.95 -2.97
N LEU A 14 -10.38 -4.89 -3.09
CA LEU A 14 -10.85 -5.71 -1.98
C LEU A 14 -9.72 -6.58 -1.43
N GLY A 15 -8.86 -7.13 -2.29
CA GLY A 15 -7.68 -7.89 -1.89
C GLY A 15 -6.67 -7.07 -1.10
N ILE A 16 -6.36 -5.84 -1.55
CA ILE A 16 -5.47 -4.91 -0.85
C ILE A 16 -6.08 -4.48 0.48
N ILE A 17 -7.37 -4.12 0.51
CA ILE A 17 -8.06 -3.74 1.75
C ILE A 17 -8.10 -4.92 2.72
N GLY A 18 -8.45 -6.11 2.26
CA GLY A 18 -8.46 -7.31 3.10
C GLY A 18 -7.09 -7.62 3.67
N LEU A 19 -6.04 -7.57 2.84
CA LEU A 19 -4.66 -7.76 3.27
C LEU A 19 -4.23 -6.71 4.31
N THR A 20 -4.50 -5.43 4.06
CA THR A 20 -4.13 -4.35 4.99
C THR A 20 -4.85 -4.47 6.33
N VAL A 21 -6.13 -4.84 6.33
CA VAL A 21 -6.90 -5.11 7.55
C VAL A 21 -6.31 -6.31 8.32
N VAL A 22 -5.99 -7.41 7.64
CA VAL A 22 -5.39 -8.59 8.28
C VAL A 22 -4.04 -8.24 8.90
N VAL A 23 -3.18 -7.54 8.17
CA VAL A 23 -1.88 -7.08 8.68
C VAL A 23 -2.08 -6.17 9.90
N ALA A 24 -2.97 -5.18 9.81
CA ALA A 24 -3.24 -4.27 10.92
C ALA A 24 -3.76 -4.99 12.17
N ILE A 25 -4.66 -5.96 12.02
CA ILE A 25 -5.18 -6.76 13.14
C ILE A 25 -4.05 -7.56 13.79
N LEU A 26 -3.22 -8.25 13.00
CA LEU A 26 -2.11 -9.04 13.51
C LEU A 26 -1.10 -8.16 14.27
N THR A 27 -0.69 -7.03 13.68
CA THR A 27 0.23 -6.08 14.33
C THR A 27 -0.38 -5.54 15.63
N ASN A 28 -1.67 -5.20 15.64
CA ASN A 28 -2.31 -4.65 16.83
C ASN A 28 -2.40 -5.70 17.97
N ILE A 29 -2.69 -6.96 17.66
CA ILE A 29 -2.69 -8.05 18.65
C ILE A 29 -1.31 -8.21 19.30
N GLU A 30 -0.23 -8.17 18.50
CA GLU A 30 1.14 -8.28 18.99
C GLU A 30 1.53 -7.08 19.87
N VAL A 31 1.19 -5.86 19.44
CA VAL A 31 1.48 -4.62 20.19
C VAL A 31 0.72 -4.56 21.51
N ILE A 32 -0.56 -4.95 21.54
CA ILE A 32 -1.35 -5.03 22.78
C ILE A 32 -0.72 -6.04 23.76
N GLY A 33 -0.23 -7.17 23.24
CA GLY A 33 0.50 -8.16 24.03
C GLY A 33 1.75 -7.58 24.68
N LEU A 34 2.59 -6.90 23.89
CA LEU A 34 3.80 -6.23 24.39
C LEU A 34 3.47 -5.16 25.44
N GLY A 35 2.43 -4.36 25.20
CA GLY A 35 1.98 -3.33 26.14
C GLY A 35 1.59 -3.89 27.51
N ARG A 36 0.93 -5.06 27.55
CA ARG A 36 0.57 -5.74 28.80
C ARG A 36 1.80 -6.21 29.58
N ASP A 37 2.81 -6.73 28.90
CA ASP A 37 4.04 -7.20 29.53
C ASP A 37 4.85 -6.03 30.10
N VAL A 38 5.01 -4.96 29.32
CA VAL A 38 5.69 -3.72 29.78
C VAL A 38 4.96 -3.11 30.98
N ALA A 39 3.62 -3.06 30.96
CA ALA A 39 2.83 -2.58 32.09
C ALA A 39 3.00 -3.46 33.35
N THR A 40 3.20 -4.77 33.17
CA THR A 40 3.46 -5.69 34.28
C THR A 40 4.85 -5.46 34.90
N VAL A 41 5.88 -5.25 34.07
CA VAL A 41 7.23 -4.90 34.52
C VAL A 41 7.24 -3.58 35.29
N ALA A 42 6.75 -2.52 34.65
CA ALA A 42 6.80 -1.16 35.18
C ALA A 42 5.86 -0.94 36.37
N GLY A 43 4.67 -1.53 36.34
CA GLY A 43 3.62 -1.27 37.32
C GLY A 43 3.54 -2.27 38.47
N LYS A 44 4.15 -3.46 38.36
CA LYS A 44 4.00 -4.51 39.37
C LYS A 44 5.32 -5.07 39.86
N THR A 45 6.16 -5.63 38.99
CA THR A 45 7.33 -6.40 39.46
C THR A 45 8.50 -5.52 39.88
N ILE A 46 8.75 -4.38 39.22
CA ILE A 46 9.76 -3.41 39.67
C ILE A 46 9.40 -2.78 41.04
N PRO A 47 8.19 -2.23 41.25
CA PRO A 47 7.79 -1.72 42.57
C PRO A 47 7.86 -2.77 43.68
N LEU A 48 7.44 -4.01 43.39
CA LEU A 48 7.51 -5.12 44.35
C LEU A 48 8.95 -5.42 44.78
N ALA A 49 9.89 -5.46 43.84
CA ALA A 49 11.31 -5.66 44.13
C ALA A 49 11.91 -4.47 44.92
N SER A 50 11.50 -3.25 44.60
CA SER A 50 11.90 -2.04 45.35
C SER A 50 11.43 -2.12 46.80
N ARG A 51 10.14 -2.41 47.03
CA ARG A 51 9.57 -2.53 48.38
C ARG A 51 10.23 -3.63 49.20
N ALA A 52 10.57 -4.76 48.57
CA ALA A 52 11.30 -5.83 49.24
C ALA A 52 12.73 -5.42 49.64
N ALA A 53 13.39 -4.58 48.85
CA ALA A 53 14.68 -4.00 49.20
C ALA A 53 14.54 -3.01 50.37
N ASP A 54 13.55 -2.11 50.33
CA ASP A 54 13.25 -1.15 51.40
C ASP A 54 12.91 -1.88 52.72
N LEU A 55 12.20 -2.99 52.65
CA LEU A 55 11.88 -3.84 53.81
C LEU A 55 13.15 -4.45 54.42
N ASN A 56 14.09 -4.88 53.59
CA ASN A 56 15.37 -5.40 54.04
C ASN A 56 16.23 -4.30 54.69
N GLU A 57 16.23 -3.10 54.11
CA GLU A 57 16.92 -1.93 54.65
C GLU A 57 16.33 -1.46 55.99
N ALA A 58 15.00 -1.30 56.06
CA ALA A 58 14.30 -0.84 57.26
C ALA A 58 14.61 -1.74 58.47
N GLY A 59 14.54 -3.06 58.33
CA GLY A 59 14.87 -3.94 59.45
C GLY A 59 16.37 -4.07 59.72
N LEU A 60 17.27 -3.68 58.79
CA LEU A 60 18.70 -3.48 59.09
C LEU A 60 18.89 -2.26 59.98
N PHE A 61 18.29 -1.11 59.64
CA PHE A 61 18.34 0.10 60.47
C PHE A 61 17.70 -0.11 61.84
N ARG A 62 16.58 -0.84 61.89
CA ARG A 62 15.95 -1.25 63.15
C ARG A 62 16.90 -2.04 64.05
N ARG A 63 17.66 -2.99 63.47
CA ARG A 63 18.65 -3.78 64.21
C ARG A 63 19.76 -2.90 64.77
N VAL A 64 20.30 -1.99 63.95
CA VAL A 64 21.34 -1.03 64.39
C VAL A 64 20.82 -0.15 65.53
N ALA A 65 19.57 0.33 65.44
CA ALA A 65 18.94 1.10 66.49
C ALA A 65 18.79 0.29 67.80
N PHE A 66 18.38 -0.99 67.70
CA PHE A 66 18.34 -1.90 68.84
C PHE A 66 19.72 -2.11 69.48
N GLU A 67 20.75 -2.39 68.68
CA GLU A 67 22.12 -2.60 69.17
C GLU A 67 22.65 -1.34 69.87
N ARG A 68 22.36 -0.15 69.32
CA ARG A 68 22.71 1.15 69.93
C ARG A 68 22.01 1.34 71.27
N LEU A 69 20.70 1.11 71.35
CA LEU A 69 19.93 1.19 72.60
C LEU A 69 20.44 0.20 73.65
N TYR A 70 20.69 -1.05 73.27
CA TYR A 70 21.16 -2.08 74.19
C TYR A 70 22.54 -1.74 74.79
N ARG A 71 23.41 -1.14 73.97
CA ARG A 71 24.71 -0.63 74.41
C ARG A 71 24.56 0.53 75.38
N GLU A 72 23.85 1.59 75.01
CA GLU A 72 23.69 2.79 75.87
C GLU A 72 23.05 2.48 77.22
N TYR A 73 22.02 1.61 77.26
CA TYR A 73 21.41 1.19 78.53
C TYR A 73 22.37 0.38 79.43
N GLY A 74 23.52 -0.04 78.91
CA GLY A 74 24.57 -0.69 79.68
C GLY A 74 25.67 0.23 80.21
N GLU A 75 25.74 1.46 79.73
CA GLU A 75 26.80 2.41 80.08
C GLU A 75 26.57 3.02 81.48
N PRO A 76 27.64 3.35 82.23
CA PRO A 76 27.52 3.99 83.54
C PRO A 76 26.85 5.37 83.49
N GLN A 77 27.05 6.09 82.38
CA GLN A 77 26.44 7.40 82.09
C GLN A 77 25.91 7.38 80.65
N PRO A 78 24.65 6.99 80.44
CA PRO A 78 24.06 6.91 79.10
C PRO A 78 23.86 8.31 78.49
N ASP A 79 24.13 8.45 77.21
CA ASP A 79 23.81 9.68 76.46
C ASP A 79 22.32 9.73 76.13
N GLU A 80 21.57 10.64 76.78
CA GLU A 80 20.13 10.79 76.59
C GLU A 80 19.75 11.15 75.16
N GLU A 81 20.55 11.96 74.46
CA GLU A 81 20.27 12.35 73.08
C GLU A 81 20.43 11.15 72.14
N THR A 82 21.49 10.35 72.33
CA THR A 82 21.65 9.09 71.60
C THR A 82 20.50 8.12 71.87
N ILE A 83 20.06 7.95 73.13
CA ILE A 83 18.93 7.07 73.46
C ILE A 83 17.66 7.54 72.76
N LYS A 84 17.39 8.84 72.77
CA LYS A 84 16.21 9.41 72.12
C LYS A 84 16.23 9.13 70.62
N GLN A 85 17.32 9.48 69.94
CA GLN A 85 17.47 9.23 68.50
C GLN A 85 17.37 7.74 68.14
N ALA A 86 17.99 6.86 68.94
CA ALA A 86 17.95 5.43 68.70
C ALA A 86 16.56 4.84 68.98
N THR A 87 15.81 5.37 69.95
CA THR A 87 14.42 4.99 70.22
C THR A 87 13.52 5.40 69.07
N GLU A 88 13.62 6.65 68.61
CA GLU A 88 12.86 7.15 67.45
C GLU A 88 13.15 6.32 66.20
N ASN A 89 14.43 6.02 65.93
CA ASN A 89 14.81 5.17 64.81
C ASN A 89 14.32 3.72 64.96
N PHE A 90 14.34 3.15 66.16
CA PHE A 90 13.84 1.80 66.40
C PHE A 90 12.34 1.70 66.15
N GLU A 91 11.54 2.62 66.69
CA GLU A 91 10.09 2.61 66.50
C GLU A 91 9.71 2.98 65.06
N LYS A 92 10.34 4.01 64.46
CA LYS A 92 10.13 4.38 63.04
C LYS A 92 10.35 3.20 62.11
N ASN A 93 11.49 2.50 62.24
CA ASN A 93 11.78 1.35 61.39
C ASN A 93 10.95 0.11 61.77
N THR A 94 10.44 0.03 63.00
CA THR A 94 9.48 -1.02 63.38
C THR A 94 8.16 -0.84 62.63
N THR A 95 7.65 0.39 62.59
CA THR A 95 6.46 0.75 61.81
C THR A 95 6.68 0.52 60.32
N LEU A 96 7.82 0.99 59.78
CA LEU A 96 8.12 0.86 58.35
C LEU A 96 8.21 -0.60 57.89
N VAL A 97 8.79 -1.49 58.70
CA VAL A 97 8.82 -2.94 58.38
C VAL A 97 7.41 -3.52 58.32
N TYR A 98 6.53 -3.13 59.23
CA TYR A 98 5.14 -3.60 59.25
C TYR A 98 4.35 -3.07 58.04
N GLU A 99 4.47 -1.79 57.74
CA GLU A 99 3.84 -1.13 56.57
C GLU A 99 4.30 -1.78 55.28
N LEU A 100 5.61 -1.89 55.04
CA LEU A 100 6.15 -2.50 53.84
C LEU A 100 5.78 -3.98 53.69
N SER A 101 5.75 -4.76 54.78
CA SER A 101 5.28 -6.16 54.70
C SER A 101 3.81 -6.25 54.27
N THR A 102 2.97 -5.32 54.76
CA THR A 102 1.55 -5.26 54.42
C THR A 102 1.35 -4.82 52.97
N GLU A 103 2.09 -3.79 52.52
CA GLU A 103 2.06 -3.32 51.14
C GLU A 103 2.48 -4.40 50.15
N ILE A 104 3.57 -5.13 50.44
CA ILE A 104 4.01 -6.27 49.61
C ILE A 104 2.93 -7.36 49.58
N ARG A 105 2.30 -7.66 50.72
CA ARG A 105 1.19 -8.63 50.80
C ARG A 105 0.02 -8.22 49.91
N ASP A 106 -0.33 -6.94 49.89
CA ASP A 106 -1.42 -6.41 49.09
C ASP A 106 -1.08 -6.39 47.59
N ASP A 107 0.15 -6.04 47.21
CA ASP A 107 0.62 -6.13 45.82
C ASP A 107 0.49 -7.56 45.27
N LEU A 108 0.76 -8.58 46.10
CA LEU A 108 0.69 -9.99 45.72
C LEU A 108 -0.73 -10.49 45.40
N LYS A 109 -1.77 -9.77 45.84
CA LYS A 109 -3.18 -10.08 45.52
C LYS A 109 -3.56 -9.63 44.11
N VAL A 110 -2.86 -8.63 43.58
CA VAL A 110 -3.18 -7.97 42.29
C VAL A 110 -2.26 -8.45 41.16
N LEU A 111 -1.30 -9.34 41.47
CA LEU A 111 -0.44 -9.94 40.45
C LEU A 111 -1.26 -10.80 39.47
N PRO A 112 -0.95 -10.71 38.16
CA PRO A 112 -1.58 -11.59 37.17
C PRO A 112 -1.27 -13.06 37.48
N ASP A 113 -2.22 -13.96 37.23
CA ASP A 113 -1.97 -15.40 37.19
C ASP A 113 -1.15 -15.74 35.94
N ASP A 114 0.17 -15.51 36.00
CA ASP A 114 1.12 -15.99 35.01
C ASP A 114 1.67 -17.35 35.47
N PRO A 115 1.44 -18.44 34.71
CA PRO A 115 1.96 -19.77 35.05
C PRO A 115 3.46 -19.81 35.31
N ARG A 116 4.25 -18.94 34.65
CA ARG A 116 5.71 -18.89 34.81
C ARG A 116 6.14 -18.17 36.08
N GLN A 117 5.31 -17.25 36.57
CA GLN A 117 5.58 -16.48 37.78
C GLN A 117 4.83 -17.01 39.01
N SER A 118 3.90 -17.94 38.82
CA SER A 118 3.09 -18.54 39.89
C SER A 118 3.94 -19.16 40.99
N GLU A 119 5.04 -19.84 40.63
CA GLU A 119 5.96 -20.42 41.62
C GLU A 119 6.69 -19.34 42.43
N LEU A 120 7.25 -18.33 41.77
CA LEU A 120 7.93 -17.21 42.44
C LEU A 120 6.95 -16.41 43.30
N ALA A 121 5.75 -16.12 42.80
CA ALA A 121 4.71 -15.41 43.55
C ALA A 121 4.26 -16.20 44.79
N ALA A 122 4.15 -17.53 44.69
CA ALA A 122 3.88 -18.39 45.84
C ALA A 122 5.02 -18.34 46.87
N GLN A 123 6.29 -18.38 46.42
CA GLN A 123 7.46 -18.22 47.30
C GLN A 123 7.47 -16.86 48.00
N VAL A 124 7.16 -15.77 47.28
CA VAL A 124 7.08 -14.42 47.85
C VAL A 124 5.97 -14.35 48.91
N ARG A 125 4.78 -14.88 48.65
CA ARG A 125 3.68 -14.94 49.63
C ARG A 125 4.08 -15.69 50.90
N GLU A 126 4.74 -16.83 50.74
CA GLU A 126 5.22 -17.63 51.87
C GLU A 126 6.27 -16.87 52.69
N LEU A 127 7.25 -16.23 52.03
CA LEU A 127 8.27 -15.44 52.70
C LEU A 127 7.69 -14.25 53.46
N VAL A 128 6.73 -13.53 52.89
CA VAL A 128 6.04 -12.41 53.54
C VAL A 128 5.30 -12.90 54.78
N SER A 129 4.54 -13.99 54.67
CA SER A 129 3.83 -14.61 55.81
C SER A 129 4.78 -15.01 56.94
N GLN A 130 5.91 -15.63 56.61
CA GLN A 130 6.94 -15.99 57.61
C GLN A 130 7.58 -14.76 58.26
N ILE A 131 7.86 -13.71 57.48
CA ILE A 131 8.41 -12.45 58.01
C ILE A 131 7.43 -11.84 58.99
N GLU A 132 6.16 -11.69 58.63
CA GLU A 132 5.13 -11.07 59.48
C GLU A 132 4.92 -11.83 60.79
N SER A 133 4.78 -13.15 60.69
CA SER A 133 4.62 -14.04 61.85
C SER A 133 5.81 -13.94 62.83
N ARG A 134 7.04 -13.95 62.31
CA ARG A 134 8.26 -13.84 63.14
C ARG A 134 8.55 -12.42 63.60
N PHE A 135 8.08 -11.41 62.86
CA PHE A 135 8.37 -10.01 63.17
C PHE A 135 7.70 -9.58 64.48
N SER A 136 6.45 -9.98 64.71
CA SER A 136 5.74 -9.66 65.97
C SER A 136 6.49 -10.22 67.18
N SER A 137 6.77 -11.53 67.19
CA SER A 137 7.43 -12.20 68.32
C SER A 137 8.85 -11.67 68.56
N THR A 138 9.61 -11.40 67.49
CA THR A 138 10.96 -10.82 67.63
C THR A 138 10.92 -9.38 68.14
N THR A 139 9.85 -8.63 67.84
CA THR A 139 9.66 -7.26 68.33
C THR A 139 9.38 -7.22 69.81
N ASP A 140 8.49 -8.10 70.29
CA ASP A 140 8.17 -8.20 71.72
C ASP A 140 9.40 -8.62 72.53
N LEU A 141 10.18 -9.55 71.98
CA LEU A 141 11.43 -10.01 72.59
C LEU A 141 12.50 -8.90 72.62
N ALA A 142 12.63 -8.13 71.54
CA ALA A 142 13.54 -6.99 71.48
C ALA A 142 13.17 -5.91 72.51
N ARG A 143 11.88 -5.55 72.61
CA ARG A 143 11.40 -4.60 73.63
C ARG A 143 11.63 -5.11 75.05
N SER A 144 11.35 -6.40 75.30
CA SER A 144 11.59 -7.04 76.60
C SER A 144 13.09 -7.04 76.97
N THR A 145 13.96 -7.27 75.99
CA THR A 145 15.43 -7.23 76.16
C THR A 145 15.90 -5.83 76.54
N LEU A 146 15.44 -4.80 75.82
CA LEU A 146 15.76 -3.40 76.10
C LEU A 146 15.24 -2.98 77.48
N GLN A 147 14.04 -3.42 77.86
CA GLN A 147 13.46 -3.11 79.16
C GLN A 147 14.23 -3.77 80.32
N ALA A 148 14.60 -5.05 80.20
CA ALA A 148 15.43 -5.74 81.19
C ALA A 148 16.82 -5.07 81.32
N ARG A 149 17.41 -4.67 80.18
CA ARG A 149 18.69 -3.95 80.15
C ARG A 149 18.60 -2.60 80.86
N LYS A 150 17.57 -1.81 80.55
CA LYS A 150 17.31 -0.49 81.17
C LYS A 150 17.06 -0.59 82.68
N ALA A 151 16.43 -1.68 83.14
CA ALA A 151 16.19 -1.95 84.56
C ALA A 151 17.43 -2.43 85.33
N GLY A 152 18.56 -2.66 84.65
CA GLY A 152 19.80 -3.16 85.27
C GLY A 152 19.85 -4.67 85.51
N ASP A 153 18.84 -5.43 85.07
CA ASP A 153 18.78 -6.89 85.19
C ASP A 153 19.68 -7.57 84.14
N ARG A 154 20.99 -7.59 84.41
CA ARG A 154 22.02 -8.08 83.49
C ARG A 154 21.84 -9.57 83.11
N PRO A 155 21.55 -10.51 84.04
CA PRO A 155 21.34 -11.92 83.68
C PRO A 155 20.18 -12.10 82.70
N LYS A 156 19.02 -11.52 83.01
CA LYS A 156 17.82 -11.62 82.16
C LYS A 156 18.02 -10.93 80.82
N ALA A 157 18.63 -9.75 80.81
CA ALA A 157 18.94 -9.04 79.56
C ALA A 157 19.86 -9.85 78.65
N LYS A 158 20.87 -10.55 79.21
CA LYS A 158 21.80 -11.39 78.43
C LYS A 158 21.09 -12.62 77.83
N GLU A 159 20.23 -13.28 78.60
CA GLU A 159 19.42 -14.41 78.12
C GLU A 159 18.50 -13.98 76.98
N LEU A 160 17.71 -12.91 77.16
CA LEU A 160 16.80 -12.39 76.14
C LEU A 160 17.54 -11.87 74.90
N LEU A 161 18.77 -11.36 75.06
CA LEU A 161 19.60 -10.89 73.96
C LEU A 161 19.96 -12.03 72.99
N GLU A 162 20.29 -13.22 73.49
CA GLU A 162 20.60 -14.38 72.62
C GLU A 162 19.40 -14.76 71.74
N PHE A 163 18.22 -14.83 72.34
CA PHE A 163 16.98 -15.09 71.60
C PHE A 163 16.64 -13.94 70.63
N THR A 164 16.89 -12.69 71.01
CA THR A 164 16.62 -11.51 70.16
C THR A 164 17.55 -11.49 68.95
N PHE A 165 18.85 -11.75 69.14
CA PHE A 165 19.79 -11.87 68.04
C PHE A 165 19.41 -13.01 67.09
N LYS A 166 19.01 -14.17 67.63
CA LYS A 166 18.55 -15.29 66.81
C LYS A 166 17.34 -14.90 65.95
N GLY A 167 16.30 -14.32 66.56
CA GLY A 167 15.12 -13.86 65.82
C GLY A 167 15.44 -12.80 64.77
N GLN A 168 16.31 -11.83 65.08
CA GLN A 168 16.76 -10.81 64.13
C GLN A 168 17.56 -11.38 62.97
N MET A 169 18.40 -12.39 63.21
CA MET A 169 19.15 -13.08 62.15
C MET A 169 18.24 -13.89 61.23
N GLU A 170 17.27 -14.62 61.78
CA GLU A 170 16.25 -15.34 61.00
C GLU A 170 15.41 -14.37 60.14
N LEU A 171 14.98 -13.23 60.71
CA LEU A 171 14.29 -12.19 59.95
C LEU A 171 15.14 -11.56 58.86
N ARG A 172 16.45 -11.39 59.09
CA ARG A 172 17.38 -10.91 58.05
C ARG A 172 17.48 -11.92 56.90
N GLU A 173 17.59 -13.20 57.22
CA GLU A 173 17.63 -14.26 56.21
C GLU A 173 16.36 -14.26 55.36
N LEU A 174 15.18 -14.22 55.99
CA LEU A 174 13.90 -14.17 55.27
C LEU A 174 13.75 -12.93 54.38
N ARG A 175 14.05 -11.73 54.90
CA ARG A 175 13.97 -10.49 54.12
C ARG A 175 14.97 -10.47 52.96
N SER A 176 16.17 -10.99 53.15
CA SER A 176 17.16 -11.12 52.07
C SER A 176 16.74 -12.13 51.00
N LYS A 177 16.10 -13.24 51.38
CA LYS A 177 15.50 -14.19 50.43
C LYS A 177 14.36 -13.55 49.66
N LEU A 178 13.49 -12.81 50.33
CA LEU A 178 12.39 -12.06 49.73
C LEU A 178 12.89 -11.05 48.68
N GLN A 179 13.89 -10.24 49.05
CA GLN A 179 14.53 -9.31 48.11
C GLN A 179 15.11 -10.04 46.89
N ARG A 180 15.79 -11.17 47.09
CA ARG A 180 16.36 -11.95 45.98
C ARG A 180 15.28 -12.49 45.03
N VAL A 181 14.22 -13.10 45.58
CA VAL A 181 13.14 -13.70 44.77
C VAL A 181 12.37 -12.63 44.00
N THR A 182 12.06 -11.49 44.63
CA THR A 182 11.37 -10.38 43.96
C THR A 182 12.25 -9.71 42.90
N SER A 183 13.56 -9.56 43.13
CA SER A 183 14.50 -9.12 42.09
C SER A 183 14.57 -10.09 40.90
N GLN A 184 14.63 -11.41 41.16
CA GLN A 184 14.59 -12.43 40.09
C GLN A 184 13.28 -12.35 39.29
N MET A 185 12.15 -12.14 39.97
CA MET A 185 10.85 -11.98 39.32
C MET A 185 10.80 -10.73 38.42
N ALA A 186 11.37 -9.61 38.87
CA ALA A 186 11.50 -8.39 38.07
C ALA A 186 12.41 -8.60 36.85
N GLU A 187 13.54 -9.28 37.01
CA GLU A 187 14.49 -9.59 35.94
C GLU A 187 13.87 -10.49 34.86
N ILE A 188 13.18 -11.58 35.26
CA ILE A 188 12.47 -12.48 34.34
C ILE A 188 11.40 -11.71 33.57
N SER A 189 10.63 -10.86 34.25
CA SER A 189 9.60 -10.04 33.61
C SER A 189 10.20 -9.10 32.56
N ALA A 190 11.33 -8.46 32.89
CA ALA A 190 12.02 -7.55 31.99
C ALA A 190 12.58 -8.28 30.76
N GLN A 191 13.18 -9.45 30.95
CA GLN A 191 13.66 -10.30 29.86
C GLN A 191 12.53 -10.78 28.95
N ASP A 192 11.40 -11.20 29.51
CA ASP A 192 10.23 -11.61 28.73
C ASP A 192 9.68 -10.45 27.89
N ALA A 193 9.58 -9.24 28.47
CA ALA A 193 9.18 -8.04 27.75
C ALA A 193 10.15 -7.70 26.61
N GLU A 194 11.46 -7.83 26.83
CA GLU A 194 12.47 -7.58 25.81
C GLU A 194 12.46 -8.62 24.67
N MET A 195 12.29 -9.91 25.01
CA MET A 195 12.14 -10.96 24.00
C MET A 195 10.90 -10.75 23.14
N ARG A 196 9.76 -10.36 23.75
CA ARG A 196 8.55 -10.04 22.99
C ARG A 196 8.72 -8.77 22.16
N LYS A 197 9.38 -7.74 22.67
CA LYS A 197 9.71 -6.53 21.90
C LYS A 197 10.44 -6.90 20.61
N ASN A 198 11.50 -7.72 20.69
CA ASN A 198 12.24 -8.14 19.51
C ASN A 198 11.40 -9.00 18.56
N ARG A 199 10.56 -9.89 19.09
CA ARG A 199 9.64 -10.68 18.27
C ARG A 199 8.65 -9.78 17.52
N VAL A 200 8.03 -8.82 18.20
CA VAL A 200 7.10 -7.83 17.62
C VAL A 200 7.79 -6.98 16.56
N LEU A 201 9.04 -6.56 16.78
CA LEU A 201 9.81 -5.80 15.78
C LEU A 201 10.09 -6.63 14.52
N ILE A 202 10.45 -7.90 14.66
CA ILE A 202 10.72 -8.79 13.51
C ILE A 202 9.41 -9.10 12.75
N SER A 203 8.33 -9.46 13.45
CA SER A 203 7.04 -9.76 12.84
C SER A 203 6.41 -8.53 12.16
N SER A 204 6.48 -7.35 12.78
CA SER A 204 6.02 -6.09 12.17
C SER A 204 6.84 -5.70 10.93
N SER A 205 8.16 -5.92 10.96
CA SER A 205 9.02 -5.71 9.79
C SER A 205 8.67 -6.68 8.65
N ALA A 206 8.47 -7.96 8.96
CA ALA A 206 8.12 -8.99 7.98
C ALA A 206 6.76 -8.73 7.32
N THR A 207 5.74 -8.37 8.12
CA THR A 207 4.39 -8.04 7.61
C THR A 207 4.40 -6.77 6.75
N THR A 208 5.18 -5.75 7.14
CA THR A 208 5.36 -4.54 6.32
C THR A 208 6.02 -4.86 4.99
N LEU A 209 7.08 -5.67 4.98
CA LEU A 209 7.77 -6.08 3.76
C LEU A 209 6.84 -6.86 2.83
N LEU A 210 6.05 -7.78 3.38
CA LEU A 210 5.06 -8.54 2.61
C LEU A 210 4.00 -7.62 1.99
N ALA A 211 3.51 -6.62 2.72
CA ALA A 211 2.56 -5.63 2.21
C ALA A 211 3.16 -4.82 1.06
N VAL A 212 4.44 -4.40 1.16
CA VAL A 212 5.14 -3.70 0.07
C VAL A 212 5.28 -4.58 -1.17
N ILE A 213 5.67 -5.85 -1.01
CA ILE A 213 5.80 -6.80 -2.13
C ILE A 213 4.46 -7.00 -2.85
N LEU A 214 3.39 -7.20 -2.09
CA LEU A 214 2.05 -7.38 -2.64
C LEU A 214 1.54 -6.10 -3.31
N GLY A 215 1.81 -4.93 -2.75
CA GLY A 215 1.51 -3.64 -3.36
C GLY A 215 2.23 -3.42 -4.68
N LEU A 216 3.54 -3.72 -4.75
CA LEU A 216 4.32 -3.64 -5.99
C LEU A 216 3.83 -4.64 -7.04
N GLY A 217 3.49 -5.86 -6.61
CA GLY A 217 2.91 -6.87 -7.51
C GLY A 217 1.57 -6.44 -8.10
N ALA A 218 0.69 -5.86 -7.28
CA ALA A 218 -0.58 -5.31 -7.72
C ALA A 218 -0.39 -4.12 -8.69
N ALA A 219 0.52 -3.19 -8.37
CA ALA A 219 0.83 -2.07 -9.25
C ALA A 219 1.38 -2.53 -10.61
N TRP A 220 2.29 -3.50 -10.61
CA TRP A 220 2.82 -4.11 -11.84
C TRP A 220 1.71 -4.79 -12.65
N MET A 221 0.80 -5.51 -12.00
CA MET A 221 -0.35 -6.15 -12.65
C MET A 221 -1.29 -5.13 -13.30
N ILE A 222 -1.64 -4.03 -12.61
CA ILE A 222 -2.47 -2.95 -13.18
C ILE A 222 -1.75 -2.31 -14.38
N SER A 223 -0.47 -1.99 -14.22
CA SER A 223 0.32 -1.36 -15.28
C SER A 223 0.31 -2.22 -16.56
N ARG A 224 0.51 -3.53 -16.42
CA ARG A 224 0.59 -4.46 -17.55
C ARG A 224 -0.78 -4.77 -18.17
N ASN A 225 -1.81 -4.96 -17.35
CA ASN A 225 -3.11 -5.44 -17.83
C ASN A 225 -4.10 -4.32 -18.16
N MET A 226 -3.83 -3.08 -17.76
CA MET A 226 -4.74 -1.95 -17.95
C MET A 226 -4.05 -0.75 -18.58
N ALA A 227 -2.97 -0.26 -17.96
CA ALA A 227 -2.36 1.00 -18.39
C ALA A 227 -1.70 0.88 -19.77
N GLN A 228 -0.92 -0.18 -20.03
CA GLN A 228 -0.30 -0.40 -21.34
C GLN A 228 -1.31 -0.56 -22.48
N PRO A 229 -2.33 -1.44 -22.39
CA PRO A 229 -3.37 -1.57 -23.42
C PRO A 229 -4.08 -0.25 -23.77
N LEU A 230 -4.36 0.59 -22.76
CA LEU A 230 -4.97 1.92 -22.97
C LEU A 230 -4.01 2.88 -23.68
N LEU A 231 -2.72 2.88 -23.31
CA LEU A 231 -1.70 3.68 -23.98
C LEU A 231 -1.52 3.25 -25.44
N ASP A 232 -1.51 1.94 -25.71
CA ASP A 232 -1.41 1.42 -27.07
C ASP A 232 -2.60 1.86 -27.93
N LEU A 233 -3.81 1.78 -27.39
CA LEU A 233 -5.03 2.30 -28.06
C LEU A 233 -4.93 3.79 -28.34
N LEU A 234 -4.45 4.58 -27.37
CA LEU A 234 -4.30 6.03 -27.51
C LEU A 234 -3.27 6.38 -28.59
N VAL A 235 -2.14 5.66 -28.64
CA VAL A 235 -1.10 5.83 -29.67
C VAL A 235 -1.65 5.47 -31.05
N SER A 236 -2.33 4.33 -31.19
CA SER A 236 -2.93 3.92 -32.46
C SER A 236 -4.01 4.90 -32.92
N THR A 237 -4.82 5.43 -32.01
CA THR A 237 -5.83 6.45 -32.33
C THR A 237 -5.18 7.74 -32.86
N ARG A 238 -4.08 8.20 -32.25
CA ARG A 238 -3.33 9.37 -32.75
C ARG A 238 -2.75 9.14 -34.14
N ARG A 239 -2.28 7.93 -34.45
CA ARG A 239 -1.80 7.58 -35.81
C ARG A 239 -2.92 7.70 -36.84
N VAL A 240 -4.10 7.14 -36.55
CA VAL A 240 -5.27 7.27 -37.44
C VAL A 240 -5.67 8.74 -37.63
N GLN A 241 -5.65 9.54 -36.57
CA GLN A 241 -5.93 10.97 -36.63
C GLN A 241 -4.94 11.72 -37.55
N SER A 242 -3.68 11.29 -37.61
CA SER A 242 -2.68 11.83 -38.54
C SER A 242 -2.81 11.35 -39.99
N GLY A 243 -3.85 10.56 -40.31
CA GLY A 243 -4.12 10.02 -41.66
C GLY A 243 -3.53 8.63 -41.93
N ASP A 244 -2.85 8.02 -40.95
CA ASP A 244 -2.30 6.68 -41.07
C ASP A 244 -3.40 5.62 -40.82
N LEU A 245 -4.12 5.25 -41.88
CA LEU A 245 -5.15 4.20 -41.86
C LEU A 245 -4.58 2.77 -41.89
N SER A 246 -3.26 2.61 -41.75
CA SER A 246 -2.63 1.29 -41.54
C SER A 246 -2.49 0.93 -40.06
N ALA A 247 -2.72 1.90 -39.16
CA ALA A 247 -2.65 1.70 -37.74
C ALA A 247 -3.68 0.64 -37.28
N HIS A 248 -3.21 -0.32 -36.48
CA HIS A 248 -4.05 -1.31 -35.82
C HIS A 248 -3.58 -1.46 -34.39
N THR A 249 -4.44 -1.97 -33.52
CA THR A 249 -4.04 -2.38 -32.18
C THR A 249 -3.47 -3.80 -32.24
N GLY A 250 -2.56 -4.11 -31.31
CA GLY A 250 -2.04 -5.47 -31.15
C GLY A 250 -3.05 -6.40 -30.48
N LYS A 251 -2.56 -7.54 -29.97
CA LYS A 251 -3.35 -8.46 -29.16
C LYS A 251 -3.65 -7.84 -27.80
N LEU A 252 -4.90 -7.46 -27.57
CA LEU A 252 -5.35 -6.83 -26.32
C LEU A 252 -5.92 -7.87 -25.33
N PRO A 253 -6.07 -7.52 -24.05
CA PRO A 253 -6.72 -8.37 -23.05
C PRO A 253 -8.15 -8.70 -23.46
N GLU A 254 -8.63 -9.90 -23.11
CA GLU A 254 -9.99 -10.34 -23.47
C GLU A 254 -11.04 -9.82 -22.49
N ASP A 255 -11.12 -8.50 -22.35
CA ASP A 255 -12.05 -7.74 -21.51
C ASP A 255 -12.61 -6.54 -22.29
N GLU A 256 -13.19 -5.54 -21.61
CA GLU A 256 -13.79 -4.37 -22.25
C GLU A 256 -12.76 -3.51 -23.01
N ILE A 257 -11.48 -3.50 -22.59
CA ILE A 257 -10.41 -2.81 -23.36
C ILE A 257 -10.14 -3.59 -24.65
N GLY A 258 -10.12 -4.91 -24.60
CA GLY A 258 -10.03 -5.75 -25.80
C GLY A 258 -11.18 -5.51 -26.78
N GLN A 259 -12.41 -5.52 -26.28
CA GLN A 259 -13.60 -5.23 -27.10
C GLN A 259 -13.53 -3.84 -27.73
N LEU A 260 -13.06 -2.84 -26.97
CA LEU A 260 -12.86 -1.50 -27.51
C LEU A 260 -11.81 -1.49 -28.62
N GLY A 261 -10.72 -2.24 -28.49
CA GLY A 261 -9.70 -2.33 -29.53
C GLY A 261 -10.11 -3.14 -30.76
N GLU A 262 -10.92 -4.18 -30.60
CA GLU A 262 -11.54 -4.89 -31.72
C GLU A 262 -12.46 -3.96 -32.51
N ASN A 263 -13.34 -3.23 -31.82
CA ASN A 263 -14.21 -2.23 -32.44
C ASN A 263 -13.42 -1.10 -33.10
N PHE A 264 -12.33 -0.64 -32.47
CA PHE A 264 -11.41 0.32 -33.07
C PHE A 264 -10.82 -0.20 -34.38
N ASN A 265 -10.29 -1.44 -34.40
CA ASN A 265 -9.72 -2.03 -35.61
C ASN A 265 -10.76 -2.18 -36.73
N LEU A 266 -11.99 -2.57 -36.41
CA LEU A 266 -13.10 -2.62 -37.36
C LEU A 266 -13.38 -1.24 -37.97
N MET A 267 -13.48 -0.20 -37.13
CA MET A 267 -13.68 1.18 -37.59
C MET A 267 -12.56 1.65 -38.51
N VAL A 268 -11.29 1.41 -38.17
CA VAL A 268 -10.15 1.79 -39.02
C VAL A 268 -10.16 1.03 -40.34
N GLY A 269 -10.53 -0.25 -40.32
CA GLY A 269 -10.72 -1.06 -41.53
C GLY A 269 -11.78 -0.48 -42.47
N GLU A 270 -12.92 -0.05 -41.94
CA GLU A 270 -13.98 0.60 -42.72
C GLU A 270 -13.55 1.97 -43.27
N LEU A 271 -12.83 2.78 -42.49
CA LEU A 271 -12.25 4.04 -42.96
C LEU A 271 -11.29 3.82 -44.13
N ARG A 272 -10.41 2.81 -44.02
CA ARG A 272 -9.49 2.43 -45.09
C ARG A 272 -10.24 1.99 -46.34
N ARG A 273 -11.25 1.12 -46.19
CA ARG A 273 -12.09 0.66 -47.31
C ARG A 273 -12.79 1.82 -48.01
N LYS A 274 -13.31 2.79 -47.24
CA LYS A 274 -13.93 4.00 -47.80
C LYS A 274 -12.92 4.86 -48.56
N ALA A 275 -11.71 5.04 -48.02
CA ALA A 275 -10.64 5.77 -48.70
C ALA A 275 -10.20 5.08 -50.00
N ASP A 276 -10.05 3.75 -49.99
CA ASP A 276 -9.73 2.96 -51.18
C ASP A 276 -10.84 3.05 -52.24
N LEU A 277 -12.10 3.01 -51.83
CA LEU A 277 -13.24 3.18 -52.74
C LEU A 277 -13.28 4.59 -53.35
N GLN A 278 -13.07 5.64 -52.55
CA GLN A 278 -12.98 7.01 -53.05
C GLN A 278 -11.85 7.16 -54.08
N LYS A 279 -10.69 6.55 -53.81
CA LYS A 279 -9.57 6.53 -54.75
C LYS A 279 -9.90 5.78 -56.05
N ALA A 280 -10.60 4.66 -55.96
CA ALA A 280 -11.02 3.88 -57.13
C ALA A 280 -12.11 4.59 -57.95
N ILE A 281 -13.05 5.30 -57.33
CA ILE A 281 -14.06 6.10 -58.07
C ILE A 281 -13.41 7.32 -58.73
N GLY A 282 -12.44 7.95 -58.07
CA GLY A 282 -11.69 9.08 -58.61
C GLY A 282 -10.90 8.77 -59.89
N SER A 283 -10.64 7.50 -60.22
CA SER A 283 -10.04 7.14 -61.51
C SER A 283 -11.04 7.07 -62.67
N TYR A 284 -12.36 7.07 -62.40
CA TYR A 284 -13.41 6.99 -63.43
C TYR A 284 -14.16 8.31 -63.65
N ILE A 285 -14.07 9.22 -62.69
CA ILE A 285 -14.73 10.53 -62.74
C ILE A 285 -13.64 11.59 -62.73
N ASP A 286 -13.71 12.55 -63.66
CA ASP A 286 -12.78 13.67 -63.68
C ASP A 286 -12.76 14.36 -62.29
N PRO A 287 -11.60 14.53 -61.64
CA PRO A 287 -11.50 15.11 -60.29
C PRO A 287 -12.20 16.47 -60.17
N ARG A 288 -12.28 17.24 -61.25
CA ARG A 288 -12.96 18.52 -61.28
C ARG A 288 -14.47 18.38 -61.08
N ILE A 289 -15.09 17.30 -61.58
CA ILE A 289 -16.51 17.00 -61.32
C ILE A 289 -16.70 16.70 -59.83
N VAL A 290 -15.81 15.90 -59.23
CA VAL A 290 -15.87 15.59 -57.80
C VAL A 290 -15.76 16.87 -56.96
N GLU A 291 -14.78 17.73 -57.26
CA GLU A 291 -14.54 18.99 -56.52
C GLU A 291 -15.62 20.04 -56.73
N LYS A 292 -16.08 20.26 -57.97
CA LYS A 292 -16.95 21.38 -58.31
C LYS A 292 -18.44 21.05 -58.30
N VAL A 293 -18.81 19.76 -58.32
CA VAL A 293 -20.22 19.32 -58.43
C VAL A 293 -20.61 18.43 -57.25
N ILE A 294 -19.78 17.44 -56.87
CA ILE A 294 -20.15 16.44 -55.85
C ILE A 294 -19.87 16.95 -54.42
N LEU A 295 -18.65 17.40 -54.13
CA LEU A 295 -18.24 17.84 -52.80
C LEU A 295 -19.00 19.06 -52.24
N PRO A 296 -19.39 20.07 -53.06
CA PRO A 296 -20.16 21.20 -52.56
C PRO A 296 -21.56 20.81 -52.05
N GLY A 297 -22.07 19.63 -52.43
CA GLY A 297 -23.30 19.04 -51.90
C GLY A 297 -24.56 19.87 -52.17
N ARG A 298 -24.53 20.78 -53.16
CA ARG A 298 -25.67 21.65 -53.47
C ARG A 298 -26.73 20.86 -54.24
N PRO A 299 -28.01 20.90 -53.83
CA PRO A 299 -29.07 20.15 -54.50
C PRO A 299 -29.19 20.49 -56.00
N GLU A 300 -28.95 21.75 -56.36
CA GLU A 300 -29.01 22.24 -57.73
C GLU A 300 -27.94 21.65 -58.65
N ASP A 301 -26.75 21.33 -58.14
CA ASP A 301 -25.64 20.78 -58.93
C ASP A 301 -25.86 19.29 -59.31
N VAL A 302 -26.80 18.61 -58.63
CA VAL A 302 -27.15 17.20 -58.86
C VAL A 302 -28.47 17.06 -59.65
N MET A 303 -29.21 18.15 -59.87
CA MET A 303 -30.41 18.15 -60.72
C MET A 303 -30.04 18.35 -62.19
N GLY A 304 -30.83 17.78 -63.12
CA GLY A 304 -30.63 17.99 -64.54
C GLY A 304 -30.83 19.47 -64.93
N GLN A 305 -29.84 20.07 -65.58
CA GLN A 305 -29.88 21.47 -66.00
C GLN A 305 -29.75 21.59 -67.52
N LYS A 306 -30.44 22.59 -68.10
CA LYS A 306 -30.18 23.04 -69.47
C LYS A 306 -29.12 24.13 -69.42
N ARG A 307 -27.97 23.90 -70.06
CA ARG A 307 -26.86 24.87 -70.17
C ARG A 307 -26.38 24.91 -71.61
N LEU A 308 -25.84 26.06 -72.04
CA LEU A 308 -25.07 26.13 -73.28
C LEU A 308 -23.73 25.45 -73.06
N MET A 309 -23.46 24.43 -73.88
CA MET A 309 -22.27 23.59 -73.81
C MET A 309 -21.69 23.41 -75.21
N THR A 310 -20.38 23.37 -75.32
CA THR A 310 -19.69 22.91 -76.53
C THR A 310 -19.33 21.45 -76.36
N VAL A 311 -19.70 20.60 -77.31
CA VAL A 311 -19.48 19.15 -77.26
C VAL A 311 -18.62 18.73 -78.45
N LEU A 312 -17.59 17.93 -78.18
CA LEU A 312 -16.73 17.32 -79.17
C LEU A 312 -17.01 15.82 -79.22
N PHE A 313 -17.17 15.30 -80.43
CA PHE A 313 -17.10 13.88 -80.72
C PHE A 313 -15.91 13.64 -81.65
N THR A 314 -15.04 12.73 -81.27
CA THR A 314 -13.95 12.24 -82.13
C THR A 314 -14.11 10.76 -82.34
N ASP A 315 -13.71 10.25 -83.50
CA ASP A 315 -13.76 8.83 -83.83
C ASP A 315 -12.54 8.42 -84.64
N LEU A 316 -12.11 7.15 -84.55
CA LEU A 316 -10.93 6.66 -85.25
C LEU A 316 -11.30 6.09 -86.61
N VAL A 317 -10.78 6.73 -87.67
CA VAL A 317 -10.96 6.21 -89.03
C VAL A 317 -10.30 4.83 -89.17
N GLY A 318 -11.08 3.83 -89.57
CA GLY A 318 -10.60 2.47 -89.84
C GLY A 318 -10.44 1.58 -88.61
N PHE A 319 -11.00 1.95 -87.47
CA PHE A 319 -10.90 1.16 -86.22
C PHE A 319 -11.44 -0.27 -86.36
N THR A 320 -12.56 -0.48 -87.06
CA THR A 320 -13.13 -1.81 -87.27
C THR A 320 -12.12 -2.75 -87.92
N THR A 321 -11.45 -2.29 -88.98
CA THR A 321 -10.41 -3.05 -89.67
C THR A 321 -9.18 -3.28 -88.77
N LEU A 322 -8.82 -2.31 -87.93
CA LEU A 322 -7.74 -2.48 -86.96
C LEU A 322 -8.07 -3.56 -85.91
N GLY A 323 -9.32 -3.58 -85.44
CA GLY A 323 -9.81 -4.55 -84.45
C GLY A 323 -9.86 -5.98 -84.99
N GLU A 324 -10.17 -6.17 -86.27
CA GLU A 324 -10.19 -7.48 -86.93
C GLU A 324 -8.78 -8.06 -87.13
N ASN A 325 -7.76 -7.21 -87.23
CA ASN A 325 -6.38 -7.61 -87.55
C ASN A 325 -5.45 -7.72 -86.33
N LEU A 326 -5.88 -7.28 -85.14
CA LEU A 326 -5.08 -7.31 -83.92
C LEU A 326 -5.59 -8.34 -82.90
N THR A 327 -4.69 -8.83 -82.04
CA THR A 327 -5.10 -9.60 -80.85
C THR A 327 -5.77 -8.68 -79.83
N ALA A 328 -6.63 -9.23 -78.97
CA ALA A 328 -7.32 -8.46 -77.93
C ALA A 328 -6.35 -7.62 -77.07
N GLY A 329 -5.21 -8.19 -76.66
CA GLY A 329 -4.19 -7.47 -75.90
C GLY A 329 -3.51 -6.35 -76.70
N GLY A 330 -3.22 -6.59 -77.98
CA GLY A 330 -2.63 -5.58 -78.87
C GLY A 330 -3.59 -4.41 -79.15
N LEU A 331 -4.86 -4.71 -79.39
CA LEU A 331 -5.90 -3.70 -79.60
C LEU A 331 -6.09 -2.82 -78.36
N VAL A 332 -6.18 -3.43 -77.18
CA VAL A 332 -6.30 -2.70 -75.90
C VAL A 332 -5.09 -1.80 -75.67
N HIS A 333 -3.88 -2.24 -75.99
CA HIS A 333 -2.68 -1.40 -75.85
C HIS A 333 -2.71 -0.17 -76.77
N VAL A 334 -3.05 -0.35 -78.05
CA VAL A 334 -3.15 0.76 -79.02
C VAL A 334 -4.25 1.73 -78.62
N ILE A 335 -5.42 1.22 -78.21
CA ILE A 335 -6.56 2.04 -77.84
C ILE A 335 -6.31 2.82 -76.55
N ASN A 336 -5.75 2.18 -75.52
CA ASN A 336 -5.39 2.90 -74.29
C ASN A 336 -4.38 4.02 -74.57
N ARG A 337 -3.43 3.80 -75.50
CA ARG A 337 -2.49 4.84 -75.89
C ARG A 337 -3.17 5.99 -76.65
N TYR A 338 -4.08 5.68 -77.57
CA TYR A 338 -4.89 6.69 -78.27
C TYR A 338 -5.73 7.51 -77.29
N PHE A 339 -6.49 6.84 -76.41
CA PHE A 339 -7.29 7.51 -75.40
C PHE A 339 -6.44 8.36 -74.47
N THR A 340 -5.26 7.91 -74.06
CA THR A 340 -4.34 8.72 -73.24
C THR A 340 -3.98 10.03 -73.95
N LEU A 341 -3.52 9.95 -75.20
CA LEU A 341 -3.10 11.13 -75.98
C LEU A 341 -4.25 12.11 -76.21
N MET A 342 -5.42 11.60 -76.61
CA MET A 342 -6.59 12.45 -76.84
C MET A 342 -7.14 13.04 -75.54
N SER A 343 -7.10 12.28 -74.44
CA SER A 343 -7.50 12.77 -73.13
C SER A 343 -6.63 13.93 -72.66
N GLU A 344 -5.32 13.86 -72.92
CA GLU A 344 -4.38 14.96 -72.63
C GLU A 344 -4.73 16.23 -73.41
N CYS A 345 -5.08 16.12 -74.71
CA CYS A 345 -5.51 17.26 -75.52
C CYS A 345 -6.77 17.92 -74.98
N VAL A 346 -7.80 17.12 -74.65
CA VAL A 346 -9.05 17.61 -74.07
C VAL A 346 -8.81 18.28 -72.71
N GLN A 347 -8.04 17.65 -71.82
CA GLN A 347 -7.76 18.17 -70.48
C GLN A 347 -6.94 19.46 -70.52
N LYS A 348 -5.96 19.58 -71.44
CA LYS A 348 -5.11 20.77 -71.60
C LYS A 348 -5.93 22.04 -71.88
N GLU A 349 -7.01 21.90 -72.65
CA GLU A 349 -7.93 22.99 -72.95
C GLU A 349 -9.14 23.03 -72.02
N LYS A 350 -9.01 22.50 -70.80
CA LYS A 350 -10.05 22.49 -69.74
C LYS A 350 -11.33 21.70 -70.09
N GLY A 351 -11.33 20.89 -71.14
CA GLY A 351 -12.46 20.01 -71.48
C GLY A 351 -12.63 18.88 -70.48
N ILE A 352 -13.85 18.35 -70.36
CA ILE A 352 -14.19 17.20 -69.54
C ILE A 352 -14.60 16.05 -70.46
N ILE A 353 -14.01 14.88 -70.28
CA ILE A 353 -14.43 13.67 -70.99
C ILE A 353 -15.68 13.15 -70.30
N ASP A 354 -16.78 13.05 -71.05
CA ASP A 354 -18.04 12.47 -70.55
C ASP A 354 -17.97 10.95 -70.57
N LYS A 355 -17.60 10.38 -71.73
CA LYS A 355 -17.46 8.93 -71.91
C LYS A 355 -16.66 8.57 -73.16
N PHE A 356 -16.19 7.33 -73.17
CA PHE A 356 -15.67 6.63 -74.34
C PHE A 356 -16.78 5.74 -74.92
N ILE A 357 -16.98 5.76 -76.24
CA ILE A 357 -18.03 5.02 -76.95
C ILE A 357 -17.38 4.18 -78.05
N GLY A 358 -16.98 2.95 -77.74
CA GLY A 358 -16.16 2.17 -78.67
C GLY A 358 -14.78 2.81 -78.82
N ASP A 359 -14.43 3.26 -80.01
CA ASP A 359 -13.25 4.06 -80.36
C ASP A 359 -13.49 5.57 -80.35
N ALA A 360 -14.74 5.99 -80.17
CA ALA A 360 -15.09 7.40 -80.10
C ALA A 360 -14.89 7.99 -78.69
N ILE A 361 -14.58 9.29 -78.66
CA ILE A 361 -14.46 10.07 -77.42
C ILE A 361 -15.51 11.17 -77.46
N MET A 362 -16.29 11.27 -76.37
CA MET A 362 -17.22 12.38 -76.15
C MET A 362 -16.66 13.27 -75.04
N ALA A 363 -16.40 14.54 -75.37
CA ALA A 363 -15.94 15.54 -74.43
C ALA A 363 -16.82 16.79 -74.49
N TYR A 364 -16.84 17.56 -73.41
CA TYR A 364 -17.57 18.82 -73.35
C TYR A 364 -16.80 19.93 -72.65
N TRP A 365 -17.18 21.16 -72.97
CA TRP A 365 -16.74 22.41 -72.36
C TRP A 365 -17.96 23.19 -71.88
N GLY A 366 -17.95 23.60 -70.62
CA GLY A 366 -18.92 24.55 -70.07
C GLY A 366 -18.83 24.73 -68.56
N PRO A 367 -19.73 25.53 -67.95
CA PRO A 367 -19.73 25.81 -66.52
C PRO A 367 -19.97 24.54 -65.69
N PRO A 368 -19.33 24.40 -64.51
CA PRO A 368 -18.45 25.35 -63.82
C PRO A 368 -16.96 25.21 -64.19
N PHE A 369 -16.63 24.51 -65.27
CA PHE A 369 -15.24 24.18 -65.63
C PHE A 369 -14.58 25.27 -66.47
N ILE A 370 -15.35 25.89 -67.36
CA ILE A 370 -14.91 26.95 -68.26
C ILE A 370 -16.08 27.93 -68.51
N ALA A 371 -15.76 29.21 -68.72
CA ALA A 371 -16.73 30.26 -69.00
C ALA A 371 -17.40 30.06 -70.36
N GLU A 372 -18.61 30.57 -70.53
CA GLU A 372 -19.46 30.34 -71.72
C GLU A 372 -18.82 30.86 -73.01
N GLU A 373 -18.12 31.99 -72.94
CA GLU A 373 -17.50 32.65 -74.10
C GLU A 373 -16.23 31.93 -74.58
N GLU A 374 -15.59 31.13 -73.70
CA GLU A 374 -14.32 30.45 -73.99
C GLU A 374 -14.52 29.03 -74.54
N GLN A 375 -15.71 28.44 -74.38
CA GLN A 375 -15.97 27.02 -74.67
C GLN A 375 -15.59 26.62 -76.10
N GLY A 376 -16.08 27.37 -77.09
CA GLY A 376 -15.90 27.05 -78.51
C GLY A 376 -14.43 27.11 -78.93
N MET A 377 -13.72 28.16 -78.53
CA MET A 377 -12.30 28.32 -78.83
C MET A 377 -11.44 27.22 -78.18
N ALA A 378 -11.75 26.87 -76.92
CA ALA A 378 -11.04 25.80 -76.22
C ALA A 378 -11.27 24.43 -76.88
N ALA A 379 -12.51 24.12 -77.27
CA ALA A 379 -12.83 22.90 -78.00
C ALA A 379 -12.09 22.81 -79.35
N CYS A 380 -12.02 23.92 -80.10
CA CYS A 380 -11.28 23.98 -81.37
C CYS A 380 -9.76 23.87 -81.23
N ARG A 381 -9.18 24.19 -80.06
CA ARG A 381 -7.76 23.98 -79.80
C ARG A 381 -7.44 22.55 -79.35
N ALA A 382 -8.42 21.87 -78.76
CA ALA A 382 -8.29 20.49 -78.34
C ALA A 382 -8.48 19.49 -79.49
N ALA A 383 -9.37 19.80 -80.43
CA ALA A 383 -9.59 19.08 -81.68
C ALA A 383 -8.45 19.33 -82.68
#